data_AF-A0A954Y562-F1
#
_entry.id   AF-A0A954Y562-F1
#
_cell.length_a   1.000
_cell.length_b   1.000
_cell.length_c   1.000
_cell.angle_alpha   90.00
_cell.angle_beta   90.00
_cell.angle_gamma   90.00
#
_symmetry.space_group_name_H-M   'P 1'
#
loop_
_entity.id
_entity.type
_entity.pdbx_description
1 polymer ?
#
loop_
_entity_poly.entity_id
_entity_poly.type
_entity_poly.pdbx_seq_one_letter_code
_entity_poly.pdbx_strand_id
1 'polypeptide(L)'
;NDGELANQLAHPRHGVEKTYHVQVAGHITPEVLAQARRGIHTSEGKMQFVGAKIKSRHKKSTILEVVLDEGKNREIRRVLAALDHKVQKLTRVAVGPVKLGEMPAGAYRPLTREEVRALRDSVSAPDATVRRGTPKRRKPARSKPAKAAATSPKRRIIQ
;
A
#
# COMPACT_ATOMS: atom_id res chain seq x y z
N ASN A 1 -24.36 -11.59 11.95
CA ASN A 1 -24.70 -10.31 11.30
C ASN A 1 -24.69 -9.22 12.35
N ASP A 2 -23.59 -8.48 12.43
CA ASP A 2 -23.32 -7.46 13.46
C ASP A 2 -23.37 -6.08 12.78
N GLY A 3 -24.53 -5.42 12.86
CA GLY A 3 -24.79 -4.16 12.18
C GLY A 3 -24.03 -2.97 12.79
N GLU A 4 -23.74 -3.04 14.09
CA GLU A 4 -23.00 -2.01 14.80
C GLU A 4 -21.55 -1.96 14.31
N LEU A 5 -20.87 -3.11 14.26
CA LEU A 5 -19.51 -3.21 13.73
C LEU A 5 -19.46 -2.76 12.25
N ALA A 6 -20.46 -3.11 11.45
CA ALA A 6 -20.53 -2.67 10.06
C ALA A 6 -20.62 -1.13 9.94
N ASN A 7 -21.44 -0.49 10.77
CA ASN A 7 -21.53 0.96 10.82
C ASN A 7 -20.21 1.59 11.28
N GLN A 8 -19.57 1.05 12.32
CA GLN A 8 -18.30 1.55 12.84
C GLN A 8 -17.18 1.49 11.78
N LEU A 9 -17.09 0.40 11.00
CA LEU A 9 -16.10 0.26 9.92
C LEU A 9 -16.36 1.21 8.73
N ALA A 10 -17.62 1.53 8.46
CA ALA A 10 -18.03 2.38 7.36
C ALA A 10 -17.95 3.88 7.69
N HIS A 11 -18.26 4.25 8.94
CA HIS A 11 -18.46 5.64 9.32
C HIS A 11 -17.11 6.39 9.48
N PRO A 12 -16.93 7.58 8.86
CA PRO A 12 -15.65 8.30 8.85
C PRO A 12 -15.09 8.62 10.25
N ARG A 13 -15.96 8.82 11.25
CA ARG A 13 -15.56 9.11 12.64
C ARG A 13 -14.62 8.08 13.27
N HIS A 14 -14.64 6.83 12.81
CA HIS A 14 -13.76 5.79 13.35
C HIS A 14 -12.43 5.68 12.59
N GLY A 15 -12.25 6.44 11.51
CA GLY A 15 -10.97 6.54 10.80
C GLY A 15 -10.41 5.23 10.25
N VAL A 16 -11.25 4.19 10.10
CA VAL A 16 -10.76 2.87 9.68
C VAL A 16 -10.22 2.94 8.27
N GLU A 17 -8.91 2.76 8.15
CA GLU A 17 -8.20 2.85 6.88
C GLU A 17 -8.71 1.83 5.86
N LYS A 18 -8.79 2.28 4.61
CA LYS A 18 -9.21 1.49 3.45
C LYS A 18 -8.13 1.62 2.40
N THR A 19 -7.58 0.48 1.99
CA THR A 19 -6.50 0.44 1.00
C THR A 19 -7.04 0.03 -0.36
N TYR A 20 -6.69 0.79 -1.39
CA TYR A 20 -7.12 0.60 -2.76
C TYR A 20 -5.94 0.40 -3.69
N HIS A 21 -6.09 -0.48 -4.65
CA HIS A 21 -5.30 -0.46 -5.88
C HIS A 21 -6.05 0.35 -6.93
N VAL A 22 -5.36 1.33 -7.51
CA VAL A 22 -5.92 2.25 -8.48
C VAL A 22 -5.09 2.20 -9.75
N GLN A 23 -5.68 1.83 -10.87
CA GLN A 23 -5.06 1.96 -12.18
C GLN A 23 -5.51 3.28 -12.80
N VAL A 24 -4.55 4.13 -13.14
CA VAL A 24 -4.78 5.43 -13.79
C VAL A 24 -4.21 5.44 -15.20
N ALA A 25 -4.83 6.20 -16.09
CA ALA A 25 -4.29 6.46 -17.42
C ALA A 25 -3.00 7.30 -17.35
N GLY A 26 -2.03 6.98 -18.20
CA GLY A 26 -0.77 7.70 -18.30
C GLY A 26 0.17 7.46 -17.13
N HIS A 27 1.09 8.39 -16.91
CA HIS A 27 2.13 8.30 -15.90
C HIS A 27 1.93 9.33 -14.79
N ILE A 28 1.62 8.85 -13.59
CA ILE A 28 1.65 9.67 -12.39
C ILE A 28 3.08 9.86 -11.87
N THR A 29 3.39 11.10 -11.50
CA THR A 29 4.64 11.47 -10.86
C THR A 29 4.51 11.51 -9.33
N PRO A 30 5.62 11.39 -8.57
CA PRO A 30 5.60 11.53 -7.11
C PRO A 30 5.04 12.87 -6.62
N GLU A 31 5.23 13.95 -7.38
CA GLU A 31 4.78 15.31 -7.06
C GLU A 31 3.25 15.40 -7.08
N VAL A 32 2.61 14.78 -8.08
CA VAL A 32 1.15 14.65 -8.15
C VAL A 32 0.61 13.92 -6.92
N LEU A 33 1.26 12.82 -6.50
CA LEU A 33 0.86 12.12 -5.28
C LEU A 33 1.07 12.96 -4.02
N ALA A 34 2.09 13.82 -3.99
CA ALA A 34 2.30 14.76 -2.90
C ALA A 34 1.21 15.84 -2.84
N GLN A 35 0.69 16.30 -3.99
CA GLN A 35 -0.48 17.18 -4.03
C GLN A 35 -1.73 16.48 -3.48
N ALA A 36 -2.00 15.24 -3.92
CA ALA A 36 -3.13 14.46 -3.42
C ALA A 36 -3.08 14.22 -1.89
N ARG A 37 -1.88 14.08 -1.31
CA ARG A 37 -1.69 13.96 0.15
C ARG A 37 -1.86 15.28 0.90
N ARG A 38 -1.47 16.42 0.31
CA ARG A 38 -1.69 17.75 0.90
C ARG A 38 -3.19 18.14 0.89
N GLY A 39 -3.92 17.56 -0.04
CA GLY A 39 -5.35 17.71 -0.21
C GLY A 39 -5.72 18.73 -1.29
N ILE A 40 -6.90 18.52 -1.86
CA ILE A 40 -7.44 19.26 -3.00
C ILE A 40 -8.83 19.75 -2.62
N HIS A 41 -9.13 21.00 -2.96
CA HIS A 41 -10.47 21.56 -2.79
C HIS A 41 -11.34 21.12 -3.97
N THR A 42 -12.48 20.52 -3.64
CA THR A 42 -13.54 20.15 -4.57
C THR A 42 -14.83 20.87 -4.18
N SER A 43 -15.88 20.77 -4.99
CA SER A 43 -17.20 21.33 -4.66
C SER A 43 -17.80 20.79 -3.35
N GLU A 44 -17.37 19.61 -2.89
CA GLU A 44 -17.81 18.99 -1.63
C GLU A 44 -16.80 19.20 -0.48
N GLY A 45 -15.88 20.15 -0.66
CA GLY A 45 -14.85 20.48 0.31
C GLY A 45 -13.51 19.82 0.02
N LYS A 46 -12.63 19.87 1.03
CA LYS A 46 -11.27 19.33 0.93
C LYS A 46 -11.28 17.80 0.98
N MET A 47 -10.55 17.18 0.06
CA MET A 47 -10.32 15.73 -0.01
C MET A 47 -8.82 15.47 -0.05
N GLN A 48 -8.34 14.44 0.65
CA GLN A 48 -6.92 14.16 0.75
C GLN A 48 -6.65 12.68 0.96
N PHE A 49 -5.55 12.18 0.41
CA PHE A 49 -5.13 10.80 0.65
C PHE A 49 -4.27 10.71 1.90
N VAL A 50 -4.62 9.81 2.83
CA VAL A 50 -3.76 9.46 3.98
C VAL A 50 -2.43 8.90 3.49
N GLY A 51 -2.50 8.00 2.49
CA GLY A 51 -1.34 7.37 1.89
C GLY A 51 -1.51 7.24 0.39
N ALA A 52 -0.44 7.46 -0.36
CA ALA A 52 -0.43 7.23 -1.80
C ALA A 52 0.99 6.87 -2.26
N LYS A 53 1.14 5.76 -2.98
CA LYS A 53 2.43 5.36 -3.58
C LYS A 53 2.22 4.67 -4.91
N ILE A 54 3.24 4.74 -5.77
CA ILE A 54 3.28 4.01 -7.04
C ILE A 54 3.69 2.57 -6.75
N LYS A 55 2.90 1.58 -7.20
CA LYS A 55 3.27 0.16 -7.15
C LYS A 55 4.02 -0.28 -8.40
N SER A 56 3.52 0.13 -9.56
CA SER A 56 4.11 -0.20 -10.86
C SER A 56 3.73 0.84 -11.92
N ARG A 57 4.51 0.88 -12.99
CA ARG A 57 4.23 1.66 -14.19
C ARG A 57 4.21 0.73 -15.39
N HIS A 58 3.22 0.92 -16.25
CA HIS A 58 3.06 0.27 -17.54
C HIS A 58 3.10 1.33 -18.64
N LYS A 59 3.24 0.92 -19.91
CA LYS A 59 3.38 1.84 -21.06
C LYS A 59 2.32 2.94 -21.15
N LYS A 60 1.07 2.66 -20.73
CA LYS A 60 -0.08 3.59 -20.84
C LYS A 60 -0.82 3.81 -19.52
N SER A 61 -0.31 3.30 -18.41
CA SER A 61 -1.00 3.38 -17.12
C SER A 61 -0.06 3.22 -15.93
N THR A 62 -0.43 3.80 -14.80
CA THR A 62 0.25 3.61 -13.52
C THR A 62 -0.67 2.91 -12.53
N ILE A 63 -0.14 1.97 -11.75
CA ILE A 63 -0.85 1.35 -10.63
C ILE A 63 -0.39 2.01 -9.33
N LEU A 64 -1.36 2.49 -8.56
CA LEU A 64 -1.16 3.13 -7.26
C LEU A 64 -1.70 2.24 -6.14
N GLU A 65 -1.10 2.36 -4.96
CA GLU A 65 -1.72 2.01 -3.70
C GLU A 65 -2.15 3.31 -3.03
N VAL A 66 -3.45 3.44 -2.74
CA VAL A 66 -4.04 4.63 -2.10
C VAL A 66 -4.72 4.18 -0.80
N VAL A 67 -4.49 4.93 0.28
CA VAL A 67 -5.09 4.69 1.60
C VAL A 67 -5.94 5.90 1.94
N LEU A 68 -7.19 5.63 2.34
CA LEU A 68 -8.13 6.63 2.87
C LEU A 68 -8.59 6.20 4.27
N ASP A 69 -8.71 7.14 5.19
CA ASP A 69 -9.37 6.99 6.50
C ASP A 69 -10.87 7.34 6.39
N GLU A 70 -11.22 8.26 5.48
CA GLU A 70 -12.58 8.56 5.09
C GLU A 70 -13.03 7.80 3.82
N GLY A 71 -14.32 7.91 3.52
CA GLY A 71 -14.93 7.25 2.38
C GLY A 71 -15.91 8.18 1.67
N LYS A 72 -15.51 9.42 1.41
CA LYS A 72 -16.38 10.35 0.67
C LYS A 72 -16.73 9.73 -0.68
N ASN A 73 -17.96 9.99 -1.17
CA ASN A 73 -18.45 9.38 -2.39
C ASN A 73 -17.42 9.58 -3.54
N ARG A 74 -16.94 8.52 -4.18
CA ARG A 74 -15.99 8.60 -5.31
C ARG A 74 -14.72 9.44 -5.06
N GLU A 75 -14.28 9.60 -3.82
CA GLU A 75 -13.17 10.49 -3.43
C GLU A 75 -11.90 10.29 -4.26
N ILE A 76 -11.40 9.05 -4.39
CA ILE A 76 -10.21 8.72 -5.19
C ILE A 76 -10.34 9.20 -6.63
N ARG A 77 -11.53 9.00 -7.23
CA ARG A 77 -11.78 9.38 -8.62
C ARG A 77 -11.81 10.89 -8.77
N ARG A 78 -12.36 11.60 -7.78
CA ARG A 78 -12.47 13.06 -7.79
C ARG A 78 -11.11 13.73 -7.60
N VAL A 79 -10.35 13.31 -6.60
CA VAL A 79 -8.99 13.81 -6.35
C VAL A 79 -8.10 13.60 -7.59
N LEU A 80 -8.11 12.40 -8.17
CA LEU A 80 -7.28 12.12 -9.34
C LEU A 80 -7.78 12.83 -10.61
N ALA A 81 -9.09 12.99 -10.79
CA ALA A 81 -9.63 13.77 -11.91
C ALA A 81 -9.28 15.26 -11.81
N ALA A 82 -9.29 15.84 -10.60
CA ALA A 82 -8.85 17.21 -10.36
C ALA A 82 -7.35 17.42 -10.64
N LEU A 83 -6.57 16.33 -10.68
CA LEU A 83 -5.16 16.30 -11.05
C LEU A 83 -4.93 15.82 -12.50
N ASP A 84 -5.97 15.81 -13.33
CA ASP A 84 -5.93 15.37 -14.74
C ASP A 84 -5.53 13.89 -14.95
N HIS A 85 -5.87 13.02 -13.98
CA HIS A 85 -5.59 11.58 -14.04
C HIS A 85 -6.86 10.74 -14.00
N LYS A 86 -7.28 10.24 -15.16
CA LYS A 86 -8.44 9.35 -15.29
C LYS A 86 -8.20 7.99 -14.65
N VAL A 87 -9.06 7.62 -13.68
CA VAL A 87 -9.07 6.28 -13.06
C VAL A 87 -9.74 5.26 -13.98
N GLN A 88 -8.98 4.25 -14.41
CA GLN A 88 -9.42 3.14 -15.27
C GLN A 88 -9.98 1.97 -14.45
N LYS A 89 -9.27 1.57 -13.38
CA LYS A 89 -9.69 0.47 -12.49
C LYS A 89 -9.50 0.90 -11.04
N LEU A 90 -10.43 0.52 -10.18
CA LEU A 90 -10.39 0.78 -8.75
C LEU A 90 -10.79 -0.49 -8.02
N THR A 91 -9.96 -0.94 -7.09
CA THR A 91 -10.22 -2.17 -6.32
C THR A 91 -9.82 -1.94 -4.88
N ARG A 92 -10.75 -2.12 -3.94
CA ARG A 92 -10.44 -2.10 -2.52
C ARG A 92 -9.80 -3.44 -2.15
N VAL A 93 -8.58 -3.39 -1.65
CA VAL A 93 -7.78 -4.57 -1.33
C VAL A 93 -7.63 -4.80 0.17
N ALA A 94 -8.00 -3.82 1.00
CA ALA A 94 -8.08 -4.00 2.45
C ALA A 94 -9.12 -3.06 3.10
N VAL A 95 -9.65 -3.51 4.24
CA VAL A 95 -10.43 -2.72 5.20
C VAL A 95 -9.80 -2.95 6.57
N GLY A 96 -9.18 -1.90 7.12
CA GLY A 96 -8.34 -1.98 8.30
C GLY A 96 -7.33 -3.14 8.20
N PRO A 97 -7.29 -4.07 9.16
CA PRO A 97 -6.35 -5.17 9.17
C PRO A 97 -6.69 -6.29 8.17
N VAL A 98 -7.91 -6.33 7.63
CA VAL A 98 -8.39 -7.43 6.77
C VAL A 98 -8.08 -7.14 5.31
N LYS A 99 -7.45 -8.10 4.63
CA LYS A 99 -7.05 -8.01 3.23
C LYS A 99 -7.89 -8.92 2.34
N LEU A 100 -8.09 -8.50 1.09
CA LEU A 100 -8.79 -9.27 0.07
C LEU A 100 -8.09 -10.60 -0.26
N GLY A 101 -6.75 -10.61 -0.24
CA GLY A 101 -5.96 -11.80 -0.59
C GLY A 101 -6.19 -12.23 -2.05
N GLU A 102 -6.27 -13.54 -2.28
CA GLU A 102 -6.44 -14.17 -3.60
C GLU A 102 -7.90 -14.51 -3.92
N MET A 103 -8.86 -13.83 -3.26
CA MET A 103 -10.28 -14.13 -3.42
C MET A 103 -10.78 -13.82 -4.84
N PRO A 104 -11.42 -14.78 -5.52
CA PRO A 104 -12.01 -14.55 -6.84
C PRO A 104 -13.09 -13.47 -6.81
N ALA A 105 -13.30 -12.81 -7.95
CA ALA A 105 -14.38 -11.84 -8.09
C ALA A 105 -15.75 -12.50 -7.83
N GLY A 106 -16.58 -11.87 -6.99
CA GLY A 106 -17.90 -12.38 -6.62
C GLY A 106 -17.90 -13.45 -5.52
N ALA A 107 -16.73 -14.00 -5.15
CA ALA A 107 -16.63 -14.92 -4.04
C ALA A 107 -16.65 -14.19 -2.68
N TYR A 108 -17.00 -14.92 -1.62
CA TYR A 108 -16.88 -14.49 -0.24
C TYR A 108 -16.37 -15.65 0.62
N ARG A 109 -15.81 -15.31 1.79
CA ARG A 109 -15.49 -16.29 2.84
C ARG A 109 -15.86 -15.72 4.20
N PRO A 110 -16.14 -16.58 5.21
CA PRO A 110 -16.18 -16.13 6.58
C PRO A 110 -14.82 -15.58 7.03
N LEU A 111 -14.85 -14.55 7.85
CA LEU A 111 -13.66 -14.05 8.53
C LEU A 111 -13.22 -15.02 9.62
N THR A 112 -11.92 -15.11 9.86
CA THR A 112 -11.40 -15.87 11.01
C THR A 112 -11.69 -15.12 12.31
N ARG A 113 -11.66 -15.82 13.45
CA ARG A 113 -11.84 -15.18 14.77
C ARG A 113 -10.81 -14.08 15.02
N GLU A 114 -9.58 -14.28 14.54
CA GLU A 114 -8.50 -13.31 14.63
C GLU A 114 -8.78 -12.05 13.81
N GLU A 115 -9.30 -12.20 12.59
CA GLU A 115 -9.69 -11.07 11.73
C GLU A 115 -10.85 -10.27 12.33
N VAL A 116 -11.86 -10.97 12.88
CA VAL A 116 -12.98 -10.31 13.58
C VAL A 116 -12.48 -9.51 14.78
N ARG A 117 -11.59 -10.10 15.58
CA ARG A 117 -10.96 -9.40 16.72
C ARG A 117 -10.18 -8.18 16.26
N ALA A 118 -9.33 -8.33 15.23
CA ALA A 118 -8.54 -7.23 14.69
C ALA A 118 -9.41 -6.09 14.16
N LEU A 119 -10.56 -6.39 13.53
CA LEU A 119 -11.52 -5.37 13.09
C LEU A 119 -12.12 -4.61 14.27
N ARG A 120 -12.52 -5.31 15.34
CA ARG A 120 -13.03 -4.69 16.57
C ARG A 120 -11.98 -3.79 17.23
N ASP A 121 -10.74 -4.27 17.32
CA ASP A 121 -9.65 -3.48 17.87
C ASP A 121 -9.40 -2.20 17.04
N SER A 122 -9.56 -2.27 15.71
CA SER A 122 -9.37 -1.12 14.81
C SER A 122 -10.45 -0.04 14.90
N VAL A 123 -11.63 -0.33 15.45
CA VAL A 123 -12.70 0.65 15.67
C VAL A 123 -12.72 1.22 17.10
N SER A 124 -12.17 0.47 18.06
CA SER A 124 -12.12 0.87 19.48
C SER A 124 -10.88 1.69 19.84
N ALA A 125 -9.78 1.58 19.09
CA ALA A 125 -8.57 2.37 19.30
C ALA A 125 -8.47 3.49 18.23
N PRO A 126 -8.80 4.75 18.54
CA PRO A 126 -8.69 5.85 17.58
C PRO A 126 -7.23 6.22 17.22
N ASP A 127 -6.21 5.51 17.72
CA ASP A 127 -4.82 5.95 17.59
C ASP A 127 -3.77 4.80 17.57
N ALA A 128 -3.95 3.81 16.69
CA ALA A 128 -2.99 2.72 16.52
C ALA A 128 -2.41 2.68 15.09
N THR A 129 -1.47 3.57 14.82
CA THR A 129 -0.56 3.61 13.65
C THR A 129 0.44 2.42 13.61
N VAL A 130 -0.04 1.19 13.88
CA VAL A 130 0.79 0.00 14.14
C VAL A 130 0.38 -1.05 13.08
N ARG A 131 1.12 -1.38 12.02
CA ARG A 131 2.57 -1.61 11.87
C ARG A 131 2.99 -1.38 10.41
N ARG A 132 3.91 -0.46 10.16
CA ARG A 132 4.74 -0.42 8.95
C ARG A 132 5.60 -1.69 8.91
N GLY A 133 5.10 -2.73 8.25
CA GLY A 133 5.90 -3.87 7.83
C GLY A 133 6.80 -3.47 6.66
N THR A 134 7.88 -2.75 6.92
CA THR A 134 9.00 -2.69 5.99
C THR A 134 9.64 -4.08 5.96
N PRO A 135 9.75 -4.76 4.81
CA PRO A 135 10.47 -6.02 4.76
C PRO A 135 11.92 -5.77 5.21
N LYS A 136 12.35 -6.48 6.25
CA LYS A 136 13.72 -6.54 6.74
C LYS A 136 14.63 -6.85 5.55
N ARG A 137 15.41 -5.85 5.09
CA ARG A 137 16.50 -6.04 4.12
C ARG A 137 17.38 -7.17 4.67
N ARG A 138 17.32 -8.34 4.04
CA ARG A 138 18.34 -9.37 4.21
C ARG A 138 19.66 -8.73 3.77
N LYS A 139 20.65 -8.69 4.68
CA LYS A 139 22.02 -8.29 4.35
C LYS A 139 22.50 -9.16 3.18
N PRO A 140 23.16 -8.62 2.14
CA PRO A 140 23.75 -9.45 1.12
C PRO A 140 24.82 -10.35 1.78
N ALA A 141 24.72 -11.65 1.53
CA ALA A 141 25.77 -12.58 1.88
C ALA A 141 27.05 -12.14 1.15
N ARG A 142 28.12 -11.88 1.92
CA ARG A 142 29.46 -11.66 1.37
C ARG A 142 29.83 -12.86 0.50
N SER A 143 29.91 -12.67 -0.81
CA SER A 143 30.59 -13.59 -1.71
C SER A 143 32.07 -13.63 -1.34
N LYS A 144 32.56 -14.81 -0.95
CA LYS A 144 33.99 -15.07 -0.75
C LYS A 144 34.73 -14.88 -2.08
N PRO A 145 35.89 -14.21 -2.13
CA PRO A 145 36.71 -14.20 -3.34
C PRO A 145 37.31 -15.58 -3.59
N ALA A 146 37.35 -15.97 -4.86
CA ALA A 146 37.95 -17.21 -5.34
C ALA A 146 39.45 -17.26 -5.02
N LYS A 147 39.91 -18.40 -4.48
CA LYS A 147 41.34 -18.71 -4.34
C LYS A 147 41.92 -18.93 -5.73
N ALA A 148 42.76 -18.01 -6.18
CA ALA A 148 43.72 -18.27 -7.25
C ALA A 148 44.86 -19.12 -6.68
N ALA A 149 45.14 -20.24 -7.34
CA ALA A 149 46.30 -21.08 -7.08
C ALA A 149 47.56 -20.40 -7.62
N ALA A 150 48.60 -20.29 -6.80
CA ALA A 150 49.96 -20.11 -7.27
C ALA A 150 50.95 -20.67 -6.22
N THR A 151 51.57 -21.76 -6.66
CA THR A 151 52.75 -22.48 -6.18
C THR A 151 53.80 -21.64 -5.43
N SER A 152 54.28 -22.17 -4.30
CA SER A 152 55.51 -21.76 -3.59
C SER A 152 56.62 -22.84 -3.79
N PRO A 153 57.85 -22.68 -3.27
CA PRO A 153 58.97 -21.95 -3.84
C PRO A 153 60.19 -22.87 -4.09
N LYS A 154 61.21 -22.41 -4.84
CA LYS A 154 62.59 -22.94 -4.70
C LYS A 154 63.62 -21.81 -4.75
N ARG A 155 64.35 -21.66 -3.65
CA ARG A 155 65.66 -20.99 -3.57
C ARG A 155 66.76 -21.99 -3.98
N ARG A 156 67.70 -21.55 -4.81
CA ARG A 156 69.07 -22.07 -4.97
C ARG A 156 69.88 -20.92 -5.58
N ILE A 157 70.61 -20.14 -4.77
CA ILE A 157 72.03 -20.28 -4.43
C ILE A 157 72.89 -20.58 -5.68
N ILE A 158 73.65 -19.56 -6.08
CA ILE A 158 74.88 -19.65 -6.85
C ILE A 158 75.96 -19.03 -5.96
N GLN A 159 76.73 -19.86 -5.27
CA GLN A 159 78.18 -20.06 -5.44
C GLN A 159 78.49 -21.48 -4.97
#